data_AF-A0A2G2QCH1-F1
#
_entry.id   AF-A0A2G2QCH1-F1
#
_cell.length_a   1.000
_cell.length_b   1.000
_cell.length_c   1.000
_cell.angle_alpha   90.00
_cell.angle_beta   90.00
_cell.angle_gamma   90.00
#
_symmetry.space_group_name_H-M   'P 1'
#
loop_
_entity.id
_entity.type
_entity.pdbx_description
1 polymer ?
#
loop_
_entity_poly.entity_id
_entity_poly.type
_entity_poly.pdbx_seq_one_letter_code
_entity_poly.pdbx_strand_id
1 'polypeptide(L)'
;MTQFKPFLMVNRLVITKGNKTAYDEKFGLGVNIIRGSNSSGKSTIADFIFYGLGGDLTKFKEEAKSCDFVFTEVNLSGNIFTLKREIKEGGRKGMDIFSGTFDDAIQAKITDWIRYPYNADTKESFYKVIFRELGIPYSKSEDKNSITMHQLLRMMYVDQMTSPDRLFKFDQFDSPRKRQAIGELLIGLSDFSLYEKRVDLQKLEALLDSRVKEIKTIHSFLGGTIKTVAEIDSEINERQDSVDKLEREIDSSTGKDSSESEQSILQKLTIEVQENRKLQAQVSDQISTTSFEINDSQLFITSLQARIEALKETKQTINALSDIAFNHCPACQKELIKHDLGCSVCGNNETVEDSGFDPTFKVRKEIEFQIAESLKLIEYKQSYLQEYQTALSQVETKLDEKERNFEVLSKPQREITLELRMKLNEIGSLNNQVSALNKSKEEFAKLYGLYEERENLQGRVTSLDADIKRLEARNESAIRQKKYKLSQATLELVHADTGHEEVFNDGRNIEFDFADDRVSIDQRALFSASSMVYLKNSFRLAMLKASCMDSTYLYPRFLLIDNIEDKGMKEERSQLFQREVVKLSDALEIDHQIIFTTSMIDEDLNSGPRCVGDFYNKQNKTLKI
;
A
#
# COMPACT_ATOMS: atom_id res chain seq x y z
N MET A 1 -19.56 23.30 16.61
CA MET A 1 -18.24 23.21 15.96
C MET A 1 -18.43 22.54 14.61
N THR A 2 -17.59 22.88 13.64
CA THR A 2 -17.69 22.32 12.28
C THR A 2 -16.71 21.15 12.16
N GLN A 3 -17.11 20.03 11.55
CA GLN A 3 -16.22 18.88 11.37
C GLN A 3 -15.63 18.87 9.96
N PHE A 4 -14.30 18.94 9.86
CA PHE A 4 -13.58 18.73 8.61
C PHE A 4 -13.05 17.29 8.53
N LYS A 5 -13.04 16.71 7.33
CA LYS A 5 -12.44 15.39 7.09
C LYS A 5 -10.97 15.54 6.65
N PRO A 6 -10.06 14.63 7.05
CA PRO A 6 -10.25 13.52 7.98
C PRO A 6 -10.36 13.97 9.44
N PHE A 7 -11.19 13.32 10.24
CA PHE A 7 -11.31 13.56 11.67
C PHE A 7 -11.17 12.25 12.44
N LEU A 8 -10.23 12.20 13.38
CA LEU A 8 -10.04 11.07 14.29
C LEU A 8 -10.24 11.57 15.72
N MET A 9 -11.11 10.90 16.45
CA MET A 9 -11.27 11.10 17.88
C MET A 9 -11.33 9.74 18.57
N VAL A 10 -10.63 9.62 19.69
CA VAL A 10 -10.81 8.53 20.65
C VAL A 10 -11.96 8.96 21.57
N ASN A 11 -13.01 8.14 21.66
CA ASN A 11 -14.13 8.38 22.56
C ASN A 11 -13.93 7.67 23.91
N ARG A 12 -13.38 6.45 23.89
CA ARG A 12 -13.19 5.60 25.06
C ARG A 12 -12.04 4.64 24.86
N LEU A 13 -11.21 4.49 25.89
CA LEU A 13 -10.14 3.48 25.93
C LEU A 13 -10.44 2.48 27.04
N VAL A 14 -10.53 1.20 26.69
CA VAL A 14 -10.76 0.11 27.65
C VAL A 14 -9.66 -0.93 27.53
N ILE A 15 -9.05 -1.29 28.65
CA ILE A 15 -8.00 -2.33 28.73
C ILE A 15 -8.48 -3.42 29.66
N THR A 16 -8.43 -4.67 29.21
CA THR A 16 -8.96 -5.81 29.97
C THR A 16 -7.86 -6.78 30.39
N LYS A 17 -8.04 -7.39 31.56
CA LYS A 17 -7.26 -8.53 32.06
C LYS A 17 -8.19 -9.58 32.65
N GLY A 18 -8.31 -10.72 31.99
CA GLY A 18 -9.34 -11.73 32.23
C GLY A 18 -10.73 -11.10 32.15
N ASN A 19 -11.53 -11.32 33.19
CA ASN A 19 -12.87 -10.75 33.32
C ASN A 19 -12.89 -9.36 33.99
N LYS A 20 -11.72 -8.77 34.26
CA LYS A 20 -11.62 -7.44 34.90
C LYS A 20 -11.23 -6.38 33.88
N THR A 21 -11.78 -5.20 34.08
CA THR A 21 -11.37 -3.99 33.37
C THR A 21 -10.23 -3.34 34.15
N ALA A 22 -9.04 -3.31 33.54
CA ALA A 22 -7.84 -2.72 34.13
C ALA A 22 -7.77 -1.20 33.95
N TYR A 23 -8.42 -0.67 32.91
CA TYR A 23 -8.53 0.76 32.64
C TYR A 23 -9.78 1.01 31.78
N ASP A 24 -10.52 2.07 32.08
CA ASP A 24 -11.73 2.46 31.35
C ASP A 24 -11.94 3.96 31.52
N GLU A 25 -11.62 4.73 30.49
CA GLU A 25 -11.77 6.17 30.52
C GLU A 25 -12.37 6.68 29.22
N LYS A 26 -13.21 7.70 29.33
CA LYS A 26 -13.84 8.42 28.21
C LYS A 26 -13.08 9.71 27.92
N PHE A 27 -13.03 10.08 26.66
CA PHE A 27 -12.32 11.25 26.16
C PHE A 27 -13.29 12.15 25.41
N GLY A 28 -13.07 13.46 25.51
CA GLY A 28 -13.88 14.49 24.86
C GLY A 28 -13.20 15.15 23.66
N LEU A 29 -13.92 16.07 23.03
CA LEU A 29 -13.36 17.02 22.06
C LEU A 29 -12.41 18.01 22.74
N GLY A 30 -11.49 18.58 21.97
CA GLY A 30 -10.50 19.52 22.46
C GLY A 30 -9.43 18.83 23.31
N VAL A 31 -9.07 19.46 24.43
CA VAL A 31 -7.95 19.03 25.28
C VAL A 31 -8.38 17.98 26.32
N ASN A 32 -7.62 16.89 26.38
CA ASN A 32 -7.75 15.80 27.35
C ASN A 32 -6.41 15.60 28.08
N ILE A 33 -6.42 15.67 29.42
CA ILE A 33 -5.21 15.69 30.25
C ILE A 33 -5.16 14.46 31.15
N ILE A 34 -4.16 13.61 30.94
CA ILE A 34 -3.87 12.46 31.82
C ILE A 34 -2.74 12.86 32.78
N ARG A 35 -3.05 13.01 34.06
CA ARG A 35 -2.14 13.61 35.05
C ARG A 35 -1.73 12.67 36.17
N GLY A 36 -0.53 12.88 36.71
CA GLY A 36 -0.05 12.08 37.83
C GLY A 36 1.46 12.08 38.02
N SER A 37 1.95 11.50 39.11
CA SER A 37 3.39 11.45 39.40
C SER A 37 4.18 10.66 38.35
N ASN A 38 5.50 10.86 38.31
CA ASN A 38 6.37 10.00 37.51
C ASN A 38 6.22 8.53 37.91
N SER A 39 6.37 7.66 36.91
CA SER A 39 6.22 6.20 37.06
C SER A 39 4.83 5.74 37.54
N SER A 40 3.76 6.51 37.33
CA SER A 40 2.38 6.10 37.65
C SER A 40 1.68 5.28 36.56
N GLY A 41 2.27 5.23 35.35
CA GLY A 41 1.78 4.44 34.21
C GLY A 41 1.11 5.25 33.09
N LYS A 42 1.19 6.60 33.11
CA LYS A 42 0.60 7.49 32.09
C LYS A 42 1.10 7.19 30.67
N SER A 43 2.42 7.05 30.49
CA SER A 43 3.02 6.67 29.21
C SER A 43 2.51 5.33 28.70
N THR A 44 2.20 4.40 29.61
CA THR A 44 1.60 3.11 29.23
C THR A 44 0.22 3.30 28.62
N ILE A 45 -0.57 4.25 29.11
CA ILE A 45 -1.88 4.60 28.52
C ILE A 45 -1.69 5.27 27.16
N ALA A 46 -0.74 6.19 27.00
CA ALA A 46 -0.42 6.78 25.70
C ALA A 46 0.02 5.71 24.68
N ASP A 47 0.85 4.77 25.09
CA ASP A 47 1.25 3.60 24.28
C ASP A 47 0.03 2.74 23.90
N PHE A 48 -0.93 2.54 24.81
CA PHE A 48 -2.17 1.81 24.50
C PHE A 48 -3.07 2.57 23.52
N ILE A 49 -3.16 3.90 23.60
CA ILE A 49 -3.89 4.69 22.60
C ILE A 49 -3.21 4.54 21.23
N PHE A 50 -1.89 4.71 21.17
CA PHE A 50 -1.13 4.52 19.93
C PHE A 50 -1.31 3.11 19.34
N TYR A 51 -1.23 2.08 20.18
CA TYR A 51 -1.42 0.69 19.76
C TYR A 51 -2.87 0.43 19.33
N GLY A 52 -3.86 0.85 20.12
CA GLY A 52 -5.28 0.67 19.81
C GLY A 52 -5.70 1.30 18.48
N LEU A 53 -5.14 2.48 18.15
CA LEU A 53 -5.36 3.18 16.89
C LEU A 53 -4.66 2.54 15.67
N GLY A 54 -3.85 1.50 15.86
CA GLY A 54 -3.17 0.77 14.78
C GLY A 54 -1.66 0.99 14.69
N GLY A 55 -1.06 1.67 15.67
CA GLY A 55 0.39 1.74 15.82
C GLY A 55 0.99 0.39 16.18
N ASP A 56 2.16 0.05 15.64
CA ASP A 56 2.88 -1.17 16.02
C ASP A 56 3.80 -0.92 17.22
N LEU A 57 3.66 -1.72 18.27
CA LEU A 57 4.53 -1.72 19.46
C LEU A 57 5.19 -3.10 19.57
N THR A 58 6.51 -3.13 19.47
CA THR A 58 7.28 -4.38 19.52
C THR A 58 7.57 -4.85 20.94
N LYS A 59 7.53 -3.94 21.92
CA LYS A 59 7.80 -4.22 23.34
C LYS A 59 6.79 -3.48 24.21
N PHE A 60 6.22 -4.22 25.17
CA PHE A 60 5.36 -3.68 26.21
C PHE A 60 6.11 -3.69 27.56
N LYS A 61 5.71 -2.80 28.48
CA LYS A 61 6.15 -2.86 29.89
C LYS A 61 5.50 -4.06 30.57
N GLU A 62 6.12 -4.60 31.62
CA GLU A 62 5.66 -5.82 32.31
C GLU A 62 4.19 -5.75 32.76
N GLU A 63 3.75 -4.60 33.27
CA GLU A 63 2.35 -4.40 33.69
C GLU A 63 1.39 -4.49 32.49
N ALA A 64 1.77 -3.89 31.35
CA ALA A 64 1.00 -3.91 30.12
C ALA A 64 0.93 -5.31 29.49
N LYS A 65 2.03 -6.08 29.55
CA LYS A 65 2.07 -7.48 29.07
C LYS A 65 1.07 -8.39 29.79
N SER A 66 0.70 -8.04 31.02
CA SER A 66 -0.23 -8.84 31.80
C SER A 66 -1.70 -8.64 31.42
N CYS A 67 -2.00 -7.67 30.54
CA CYS A 67 -3.34 -7.41 30.01
C CYS A 67 -3.57 -8.21 28.72
N ASP A 68 -4.83 -8.46 28.35
CA ASP A 68 -5.19 -9.34 27.24
C ASP A 68 -5.60 -8.57 25.98
N PHE A 69 -6.45 -7.55 26.14
CA PHE A 69 -7.01 -6.79 25.01
C PHE A 69 -7.02 -5.29 25.31
N VAL A 70 -6.80 -4.51 24.25
CA VAL A 70 -7.14 -3.10 24.21
C VAL A 70 -8.34 -2.92 23.28
N PHE A 71 -9.31 -2.15 23.76
CA PHE A 71 -10.44 -1.67 22.99
C PHE A 71 -10.34 -0.15 22.90
N THR A 72 -10.55 0.38 21.70
CA THR A 72 -10.55 1.81 21.44
C THR A 72 -11.81 2.14 20.66
N GLU A 73 -12.76 2.79 21.31
CA GLU A 73 -13.89 3.40 20.63
C GLU A 73 -13.40 4.68 19.96
N VAL A 74 -13.63 4.79 18.65
CA VAL A 74 -13.15 5.90 17.82
C VAL A 74 -14.29 6.47 16.99
N ASN A 75 -14.24 7.78 16.78
CA ASN A 75 -14.98 8.45 15.74
C ASN A 75 -14.06 8.69 14.55
N LEU A 76 -14.39 8.07 13.41
CA LEU A 76 -13.70 8.24 12.13
C LEU A 76 -14.60 9.06 11.20
N SER A 77 -14.36 10.37 11.14
CA SER A 77 -15.05 11.30 10.24
C SER A 77 -16.60 11.23 10.30
N GLY A 78 -17.14 11.06 11.51
CA GLY A 78 -18.56 10.99 11.84
C GLY A 78 -19.06 9.58 12.17
N ASN A 79 -18.34 8.54 11.78
CA ASN A 79 -18.74 7.15 12.00
C ASN A 79 -18.08 6.58 13.27
N ILE A 80 -18.85 5.90 14.12
CA ILE A 80 -18.35 5.32 15.37
C ILE A 80 -17.94 3.86 15.14
N PHE A 81 -16.73 3.52 15.57
CA PHE A 81 -16.19 2.17 15.53
C PHE A 81 -15.56 1.79 16.86
N THR A 82 -15.60 0.50 17.18
CA THR A 82 -14.80 -0.08 18.26
C THR A 82 -13.69 -0.93 17.66
N LEU A 83 -12.44 -0.52 17.89
CA LEU A 83 -11.24 -1.23 17.48
C LEU A 83 -10.78 -2.13 18.63
N LYS A 84 -10.54 -3.41 18.37
CA LYS A 84 -10.03 -4.36 19.35
C LYS A 84 -8.71 -4.94 18.87
N ARG A 85 -7.70 -4.93 19.74
CA ARG A 85 -6.40 -5.59 19.50
C ARG A 85 -5.99 -6.43 20.70
N GLU A 86 -5.39 -7.57 20.39
CA GLU A 86 -4.76 -8.44 21.38
C GLU A 86 -3.43 -7.85 21.82
N ILE A 87 -3.17 -7.86 23.13
CA ILE A 87 -1.92 -7.39 23.73
C ILE A 87 -0.97 -8.59 23.81
N LYS A 88 -0.18 -8.78 22.76
CA LYS A 88 0.86 -9.81 22.70
C LYS A 88 2.11 -9.27 22.04
N GLU A 89 3.26 -9.77 22.48
CA GLU A 89 4.53 -9.46 21.85
C GLU A 89 4.61 -10.04 20.42
N GLY A 90 5.51 -9.44 19.63
CA GLY A 90 5.64 -9.68 18.19
C GLY A 90 4.78 -8.70 17.41
N GLY A 91 5.43 -7.77 16.70
CA GLY A 91 4.75 -6.72 15.94
C GLY A 91 3.84 -7.22 14.83
N ARG A 92 3.18 -6.29 14.16
CA ARG A 92 2.27 -6.51 13.01
C ARG A 92 1.07 -7.40 13.32
N LYS A 93 0.48 -7.24 14.50
CA LYS A 93 -0.79 -7.90 14.86
C LYS A 93 -1.97 -7.26 14.13
N GLY A 94 -2.90 -8.09 13.68
CA GLY A 94 -4.16 -7.65 13.11
C GLY A 94 -5.07 -6.94 14.13
N MET A 95 -6.24 -6.53 13.66
CA MET A 95 -7.21 -5.74 14.40
C MET A 95 -8.61 -6.27 14.11
N ASP A 96 -9.43 -6.40 15.15
CA ASP A 96 -10.85 -6.64 15.02
C ASP A 96 -11.57 -5.29 15.01
N ILE A 97 -12.45 -5.08 14.05
CA ILE A 97 -13.22 -3.83 13.90
C ILE A 97 -14.70 -4.14 14.01
N PHE A 98 -15.40 -3.40 14.86
CA PHE A 98 -16.85 -3.41 15.03
C PHE A 98 -17.41 -2.02 14.71
N SER A 99 -18.52 -1.94 13.98
CA SER A 99 -19.23 -0.68 13.71
C SER A 99 -20.24 -0.44 14.82
N GLY A 100 -20.03 0.60 15.63
CA GLY A 100 -20.82 0.89 16.82
C GLY A 100 -19.95 1.19 18.05
N THR A 101 -20.63 1.52 19.15
CA THR A 101 -20.01 1.91 20.42
C THR A 101 -19.41 0.71 21.14
N PHE A 102 -18.58 0.96 22.15
CA PHE A 102 -18.02 -0.10 22.98
C PHE A 102 -19.13 -0.89 23.71
N ASP A 103 -20.18 -0.21 24.17
CA ASP A 103 -21.28 -0.83 24.92
C ASP A 103 -22.11 -1.78 24.03
N ASP A 104 -22.22 -1.49 22.74
CA ASP A 104 -22.79 -2.41 21.74
C ASP A 104 -21.84 -3.58 21.46
N ALA A 105 -20.55 -3.27 21.31
CA ALA A 105 -19.52 -4.22 20.89
C ALA A 105 -19.32 -5.37 21.89
N ILE A 106 -19.51 -5.10 23.20
CA ILE A 106 -19.43 -6.13 24.26
C ILE A 106 -20.66 -7.05 24.31
N GLN A 107 -21.80 -6.61 23.78
CA GLN A 107 -23.03 -7.40 23.70
C GLN A 107 -23.14 -8.15 22.36
N ALA A 108 -22.41 -7.69 21.35
CA ALA A 108 -22.41 -8.24 20.00
C ALA A 108 -21.89 -9.68 19.94
N LYS A 109 -22.37 -10.43 18.94
CA LYS A 109 -21.87 -11.78 18.68
C LYS A 109 -20.50 -11.69 18.02
N ILE A 110 -19.69 -12.73 18.15
CA ILE A 110 -18.37 -12.82 17.51
C ILE A 110 -18.48 -12.64 15.98
N THR A 111 -19.60 -13.05 15.36
CA THR A 111 -19.88 -12.90 13.93
C THR A 111 -20.04 -11.46 13.45
N ASP A 112 -20.23 -10.52 14.37
CA ASP A 112 -20.44 -9.10 14.06
C ASP A 112 -19.11 -8.34 14.02
N TRP A 113 -18.05 -8.94 14.59
CA TRP A 113 -16.68 -8.46 14.49
C TRP A 113 -16.02 -8.93 13.19
N ILE A 114 -15.26 -8.04 12.55
CA ILE A 114 -14.48 -8.39 11.36
C ILE A 114 -12.99 -8.26 11.68
N ARG A 115 -12.28 -9.39 11.61
CA ARG A 115 -10.82 -9.47 11.79
C ARG A 115 -10.11 -9.06 10.50
N TYR A 116 -9.29 -8.01 10.59
CA TYR A 116 -8.41 -7.55 9.52
C TYR A 116 -6.94 -7.81 9.87
N PRO A 117 -6.13 -8.35 8.93
CA PRO A 117 -4.70 -8.51 9.15
C PRO A 117 -3.97 -7.16 9.15
N TYR A 118 -2.71 -7.16 9.60
CA TYR A 118 -1.83 -5.98 9.53
C TYR A 118 -1.27 -5.75 8.11
N ASN A 119 -0.91 -6.85 7.42
CA ASN A 119 -0.49 -6.86 6.02
C ASN A 119 -1.47 -7.73 5.21
N ALA A 120 -1.77 -7.33 3.99
CA ALA A 120 -2.64 -8.07 3.10
C ALA A 120 -1.88 -9.17 2.35
N ASP A 121 -2.28 -10.43 2.58
CA ASP A 121 -1.90 -11.57 1.73
C ASP A 121 -3.10 -12.07 0.90
N THR A 122 -4.29 -12.08 1.52
CA THR A 122 -5.58 -12.49 0.92
C THR A 122 -6.75 -11.55 1.28
N LYS A 123 -6.72 -10.93 2.47
CA LYS A 123 -7.68 -9.92 2.93
C LYS A 123 -7.02 -8.53 2.97
N GLU A 124 -7.78 -7.46 2.74
CA GLU A 124 -7.32 -6.09 2.96
C GLU A 124 -6.85 -5.86 4.41
N SER A 125 -5.84 -5.01 4.57
CA SER A 125 -5.30 -4.65 5.89
C SER A 125 -6.19 -3.65 6.64
N PHE A 126 -6.16 -3.68 7.97
CA PHE A 126 -7.00 -2.80 8.79
C PHE A 126 -6.78 -1.30 8.51
N TYR A 127 -5.54 -0.89 8.18
CA TYR A 127 -5.26 0.52 7.93
C TYR A 127 -5.97 1.04 6.67
N LYS A 128 -6.21 0.19 5.66
CA LYS A 128 -6.99 0.55 4.46
C LYS A 128 -8.46 0.79 4.81
N VAL A 129 -8.98 0.03 5.79
CA VAL A 129 -10.34 0.24 6.32
C VAL A 129 -10.40 1.59 7.03
N ILE A 130 -9.49 1.83 7.98
CA ILE A 130 -9.44 3.08 8.75
C ILE A 130 -9.27 4.30 7.84
N PHE A 131 -8.35 4.25 6.87
CA PHE A 131 -8.12 5.36 5.94
C PHE A 131 -9.35 5.65 5.07
N ARG A 132 -10.09 4.61 4.65
CA ARG A 132 -11.33 4.79 3.90
C ARG A 132 -12.40 5.49 4.72
N GLU A 133 -12.57 5.09 5.98
CA GLU A 133 -13.54 5.73 6.88
C GLU A 133 -13.11 7.16 7.24
N LEU A 134 -11.81 7.42 7.40
CA LEU A 134 -11.28 8.77 7.57
C LEU A 134 -11.41 9.65 6.31
N GLY A 135 -11.46 9.05 5.12
CA GLY A 135 -11.40 9.77 3.84
C GLY A 135 -9.98 10.13 3.41
N ILE A 136 -8.96 9.44 3.93
CA ILE A 136 -7.56 9.60 3.54
C ILE A 136 -7.31 8.72 2.30
N PRO A 137 -6.72 9.25 1.21
CA PRO A 137 -6.36 8.43 0.06
C PRO A 137 -5.32 7.39 0.46
N TYR A 138 -5.35 6.21 -0.17
CA TYR A 138 -4.40 5.14 0.12
C TYR A 138 -4.12 4.29 -1.12
N SER A 139 -2.96 3.62 -1.10
CA SER A 139 -2.49 2.73 -2.16
C SER A 139 -3.41 1.52 -2.36
N LYS A 140 -3.81 1.29 -3.62
CA LYS A 140 -4.52 0.06 -4.02
C LYS A 140 -3.56 -1.09 -4.37
N SER A 141 -2.28 -0.80 -4.55
CA SER A 141 -1.22 -1.77 -4.89
C SER A 141 -0.67 -2.49 -3.63
N GLU A 142 0.33 -3.36 -3.80
CA GLU A 142 0.86 -4.23 -2.73
C GLU A 142 1.22 -3.49 -1.43
N ASP A 143 0.74 -4.02 -0.31
CA ASP A 143 0.85 -3.40 1.03
C ASP A 143 2.28 -3.10 1.48
N LYS A 144 3.28 -3.82 0.97
CA LYS A 144 4.68 -3.76 1.45
C LYS A 144 5.31 -2.37 1.35
N ASN A 145 4.89 -1.55 0.39
CA ASN A 145 5.41 -0.20 0.19
C ASN A 145 4.39 0.90 0.52
N SER A 146 3.25 0.55 1.11
CA SER A 146 2.20 1.51 1.46
C SER A 146 2.53 2.27 2.76
N ILE A 147 2.02 3.50 2.89
CA ILE A 147 2.01 4.21 4.17
C ILE A 147 0.89 3.59 5.01
N THR A 148 1.25 2.97 6.14
CA THR A 148 0.27 2.34 7.06
C THR A 148 -0.21 3.31 8.13
N MET A 149 -1.24 2.92 8.89
CA MET A 149 -1.72 3.70 10.04
C MET A 149 -0.61 3.93 11.07
N HIS A 150 0.25 2.94 11.31
CA HIS A 150 1.44 3.12 12.16
C HIS A 150 2.33 4.25 11.67
N GLN A 151 2.62 4.30 10.36
CA GLN A 151 3.48 5.34 9.78
C GLN A 151 2.86 6.74 9.87
N LEU A 152 1.54 6.85 9.69
CA LEU A 152 0.79 8.10 9.87
C LEU A 152 0.84 8.60 11.33
N LEU A 153 0.59 7.68 12.28
CA LEU A 153 0.59 7.98 13.72
C LEU A 153 1.96 8.42 14.24
N ARG A 154 3.08 8.08 13.57
CA ARG A 154 4.42 8.54 13.97
C ARG A 154 4.57 10.06 13.97
N MET A 155 3.76 10.77 13.19
CA MET A 155 3.74 12.25 13.19
C MET A 155 2.81 12.83 14.27
N MET A 156 1.82 12.06 14.72
CA MET A 156 0.79 12.47 15.68
C MET A 156 1.10 12.09 17.12
N TYR A 157 1.89 11.04 17.32
CA TYR A 157 2.30 10.58 18.64
C TYR A 157 3.72 11.04 18.97
N VAL A 158 3.86 11.83 20.03
CA VAL A 158 5.14 12.22 20.63
C VAL A 158 5.42 11.31 21.82
N ASP A 159 6.45 10.46 21.73
CA ASP A 159 6.88 9.58 22.81
C ASP A 159 8.16 10.08 23.50
N GLN A 160 8.40 9.62 24.73
CA GLN A 160 9.58 10.01 25.54
C GLN A 160 10.91 9.43 25.02
N MET A 161 10.83 8.35 24.23
CA MET A 161 11.99 7.57 23.79
C MET A 161 12.61 8.14 22.51
N THR A 162 11.83 8.82 21.67
CA THR A 162 12.37 9.44 20.46
C THR A 162 13.28 10.61 20.83
N SER A 163 14.40 10.71 20.13
CA SER A 163 15.35 11.79 20.36
C SER A 163 14.69 13.15 20.11
N PRO A 164 14.93 14.17 20.96
CA PRO A 164 14.30 15.47 20.81
C PRO A 164 14.54 16.07 19.45
N ASP A 165 15.65 15.82 18.75
CA ASP A 165 15.94 16.36 17.42
C ASP A 165 15.13 15.77 16.27
N ARG A 166 14.22 14.81 16.49
CA ARG A 166 13.32 14.22 15.46
C ARG A 166 11.85 14.68 15.50
N LEU A 167 11.19 14.80 14.35
CA LEU A 167 9.76 15.12 14.19
C LEU A 167 8.88 13.87 14.18
N PHE A 168 9.34 12.78 13.59
CA PHE A 168 8.64 11.51 13.59
C PHE A 168 9.09 10.66 14.78
N LYS A 169 8.13 9.96 15.41
CA LYS A 169 8.43 8.87 16.34
C LYS A 169 9.43 7.90 15.70
N PHE A 170 10.44 7.48 16.46
CA PHE A 170 11.46 6.54 15.98
C PHE A 170 10.84 5.20 15.54
N ASP A 171 11.29 4.72 14.38
CA ASP A 171 10.98 3.40 13.82
C ASP A 171 12.24 2.79 13.20
N GLN A 172 12.35 1.46 13.21
CA GLN A 172 13.49 0.74 12.64
C GLN A 172 13.51 0.80 11.11
N PHE A 173 12.33 0.80 10.48
CA PHE A 173 12.17 0.77 9.02
C PHE A 173 11.73 2.12 8.46
N ASP A 174 12.56 3.13 8.71
CA ASP A 174 12.32 4.52 8.33
C ASP A 174 13.25 4.99 7.21
N SER A 175 12.73 5.73 6.24
CA SER A 175 13.51 6.29 5.14
C SER A 175 13.12 7.74 4.85
N PRO A 176 14.06 8.60 4.40
CA PRO A 176 13.77 10.01 4.10
C PRO A 176 12.58 10.18 3.15
N ARG A 177 12.51 9.37 2.07
CA ARG A 177 11.39 9.40 1.11
C ARG A 177 10.04 9.07 1.74
N LYS A 178 10.02 8.12 2.69
CA LYS A 178 8.80 7.73 3.40
C LYS A 178 8.34 8.86 4.32
N ARG A 179 9.25 9.48 5.07
CA ARG A 179 8.94 10.65 5.92
C ARG A 179 8.41 11.82 5.10
N GLN A 180 9.06 12.11 3.98
CA GLN A 180 8.60 13.13 3.04
C GLN A 180 7.19 12.86 2.55
N ALA A 181 6.91 11.62 2.10
CA ALA A 181 5.60 11.24 1.61
C ALA A 181 4.51 11.34 2.70
N ILE A 182 4.80 10.93 3.94
CA ILE A 182 3.86 11.07 5.06
C ILE A 182 3.60 12.56 5.36
N GLY A 183 4.65 13.38 5.41
CA GLY A 183 4.54 14.81 5.66
C GLY A 183 3.72 15.52 4.58
N GLU A 184 4.03 15.29 3.30
CA GLU A 184 3.31 15.83 2.13
C GLU A 184 1.85 15.37 2.07
N LEU A 185 1.59 14.11 2.43
CA LEU A 185 0.24 13.57 2.55
C LEU A 185 -0.56 14.33 3.62
N LEU A 186 -0.02 14.47 4.83
CA LEU A 186 -0.74 15.09 5.96
C LEU A 186 -1.07 16.56 5.71
N ILE A 187 -0.21 17.30 5.01
CA ILE A 187 -0.50 18.67 4.61
C ILE A 187 -1.40 18.73 3.36
N GLY A 188 -1.78 17.60 2.77
CA GLY A 188 -2.75 17.50 1.68
C GLY A 188 -2.23 18.05 0.35
N LEU A 189 -0.99 17.72 0.01
CA LEU A 189 -0.31 18.20 -1.21
C LEU A 189 -0.05 17.11 -2.24
N SER A 190 -0.08 15.86 -1.83
CA SER A 190 0.14 14.73 -2.70
C SER A 190 -1.00 13.73 -2.57
N ASP A 191 -1.59 13.43 -3.72
CA ASP A 191 -2.37 12.20 -3.85
C ASP A 191 -1.38 11.04 -3.71
N PHE A 192 -1.81 9.94 -3.09
CA PHE A 192 -0.98 8.74 -2.87
C PHE A 192 -0.28 8.25 -4.14
N SER A 193 -0.87 8.54 -5.31
CA SER A 193 -0.31 8.24 -6.63
C SER A 193 1.08 8.81 -6.85
N LEU A 194 1.43 9.98 -6.31
CA LEU A 194 2.75 10.58 -6.53
C LEU A 194 3.84 9.78 -5.81
N TYR A 195 3.57 9.35 -4.57
CA TYR A 195 4.48 8.50 -3.81
C TYR A 195 4.64 7.13 -4.47
N GLU A 196 3.55 6.50 -4.90
CA GLU A 196 3.58 5.23 -5.63
C GLU A 196 4.43 5.34 -6.90
N LYS A 197 4.20 6.37 -7.72
CA LYS A 197 4.99 6.63 -8.93
C LYS A 197 6.48 6.77 -8.60
N ARG A 198 6.86 7.47 -7.53
CA ARG A 198 8.27 7.60 -7.08
C ARG A 198 8.87 6.24 -6.66
N VAL A 199 8.10 5.40 -5.99
CA VAL A 199 8.53 4.05 -5.59
C VAL A 199 8.68 3.12 -6.80
N ASP A 200 7.73 3.16 -7.73
CA ASP A 200 7.75 2.35 -8.94
C ASP A 200 8.88 2.78 -9.88
N LEU A 201 9.15 4.08 -9.98
CA LEU A 201 10.31 4.60 -10.71
C LEU A 201 11.60 3.99 -10.15
N GLN A 202 11.79 3.98 -8.83
CA GLN A 202 12.97 3.38 -8.21
C GLN A 202 13.11 1.89 -8.51
N LYS A 203 11.99 1.13 -8.51
CA LYS A 203 12.01 -0.30 -8.87
C LYS A 203 12.41 -0.48 -10.32
N LEU A 204 11.82 0.29 -11.23
CA LEU A 204 12.11 0.22 -12.67
C LEU A 204 13.54 0.63 -12.99
N GLU A 205 14.08 1.66 -12.32
CA GLU A 205 15.48 2.07 -12.44
C GLU A 205 16.44 0.97 -11.99
N ALA A 206 16.14 0.29 -10.87
CA ALA A 206 16.96 -0.82 -10.39
C ALA A 206 16.92 -2.02 -11.35
N LEU A 207 15.76 -2.34 -11.91
CA LEU A 207 15.60 -3.39 -12.92
C LEU A 207 16.34 -3.04 -14.21
N LEU A 208 16.22 -1.79 -14.66
CA LEU A 208 16.93 -1.29 -15.85
C LEU A 208 18.45 -1.37 -15.65
N ASP A 209 18.97 -0.93 -14.50
CA ASP A 209 20.41 -1.02 -14.19
C ASP A 209 20.90 -2.48 -14.16
N SER A 210 20.09 -3.39 -13.61
CA SER A 210 20.37 -4.83 -13.65
C SER A 210 20.45 -5.36 -15.09
N ARG A 211 19.50 -5.00 -15.96
CA ARG A 211 19.49 -5.41 -17.37
C ARG A 211 20.64 -4.80 -18.16
N VAL A 212 20.98 -3.55 -17.91
CA VAL A 212 22.15 -2.88 -18.51
C VAL A 212 23.44 -3.61 -18.12
N LYS A 213 23.59 -4.01 -16.85
CA LYS A 213 24.73 -4.81 -16.37
C LYS A 213 24.79 -6.17 -17.04
N GLU A 214 23.66 -6.88 -17.12
CA GLU A 214 23.57 -8.19 -17.78
C GLU A 214 24.01 -8.12 -19.26
N ILE A 215 23.47 -7.17 -20.02
CA ILE A 215 23.87 -6.91 -21.40
C ILE A 215 25.37 -6.66 -21.48
N LYS A 216 25.92 -5.79 -20.62
CA LYS A 216 27.36 -5.46 -20.61
C LYS A 216 28.22 -6.70 -20.33
N THR A 217 27.79 -7.58 -19.44
CA THR A 217 28.46 -8.86 -19.17
C THR A 217 28.46 -9.75 -20.40
N ILE A 218 27.32 -9.90 -21.08
CA ILE A 218 27.20 -10.71 -22.31
C ILE A 218 28.13 -10.16 -23.41
N HIS A 219 28.16 -8.84 -23.60
CA HIS A 219 29.11 -8.18 -24.52
C HIS A 219 30.57 -8.51 -24.21
N SER A 220 30.95 -8.55 -22.92
CA SER A 220 32.31 -8.87 -22.52
C SER A 220 32.71 -10.32 -22.81
N PHE A 221 31.75 -11.24 -22.82
CA PHE A 221 31.97 -12.67 -23.15
C PHE A 221 31.99 -12.93 -24.65
N LEU A 222 31.11 -12.30 -25.43
CA LEU A 222 30.98 -12.55 -26.87
C LEU A 222 32.01 -11.82 -27.74
N GLY A 223 32.69 -10.79 -27.23
CA GLY A 223 33.65 -10.00 -28.01
C GLY A 223 33.03 -9.37 -29.26
N GLY A 224 33.85 -8.77 -30.14
CA GLY A 224 33.42 -8.05 -31.35
C GLY A 224 32.73 -8.89 -32.45
N THR A 225 32.21 -10.06 -32.11
CA THR A 225 31.60 -11.07 -33.00
C THR A 225 30.07 -11.00 -33.00
N ILE A 226 29.47 -9.87 -32.61
CA ILE A 226 28.01 -9.71 -32.59
C ILE A 226 27.50 -9.52 -34.02
N LYS A 227 26.72 -10.48 -34.50
CA LYS A 227 26.04 -10.42 -35.80
C LYS A 227 24.53 -10.24 -35.58
N THR A 228 23.88 -9.57 -36.53
CA THR A 228 22.42 -9.51 -36.55
C THR A 228 21.82 -10.85 -36.96
N VAL A 229 20.58 -11.10 -36.55
CA VAL A 229 19.84 -12.30 -36.96
C VAL A 229 19.75 -12.40 -38.49
N ALA A 230 19.61 -11.26 -39.18
CA ALA A 230 19.57 -11.21 -40.65
C ALA A 230 20.90 -11.57 -41.32
N GLU A 231 22.04 -11.16 -40.75
CA GLU A 231 23.36 -11.55 -41.25
C GLU A 231 23.59 -13.06 -41.08
N ILE A 232 23.17 -13.63 -39.94
CA ILE A 232 23.25 -15.07 -39.69
C ILE A 232 22.32 -15.83 -40.63
N ASP A 233 21.10 -15.33 -40.88
CA ASP A 233 20.16 -15.93 -41.82
C ASP A 233 20.67 -15.89 -43.25
N SER A 234 21.35 -14.81 -43.65
CA SER A 234 22.02 -14.75 -44.94
C SER A 234 23.13 -15.81 -45.06
N GLU A 235 23.95 -15.98 -44.02
CA GLU A 235 24.99 -17.02 -44.00
C GLU A 235 24.42 -18.44 -43.97
N ILE A 236 23.30 -18.65 -43.28
CA ILE A 236 22.58 -19.94 -43.28
C ILE A 236 22.03 -20.21 -44.69
N ASN A 237 21.38 -19.23 -45.32
CA ASN A 237 20.80 -19.37 -46.65
C ASN A 237 21.89 -19.58 -47.71
N GLU A 238 23.02 -18.88 -47.67
CA GLU A 238 24.13 -19.11 -48.59
C GLU A 238 24.70 -20.53 -48.47
N ARG A 239 24.81 -21.05 -47.25
CA ARG A 239 25.26 -22.43 -47.01
C ARG A 239 24.21 -23.46 -47.42
N GLN A 240 22.92 -23.18 -47.18
CA GLN A 240 21.82 -24.02 -47.63
C GLN A 240 21.71 -24.03 -49.16
N ASP A 241 21.85 -22.89 -49.83
CA ASP A 241 21.92 -22.80 -51.30
C ASP A 241 23.11 -23.60 -51.85
N SER A 242 24.22 -23.65 -51.11
CA SER A 242 25.39 -24.45 -51.46
C SER A 242 25.12 -25.95 -51.28
N VAL A 243 24.40 -26.33 -50.22
CA VAL A 243 23.89 -27.70 -50.02
C VAL A 243 22.93 -28.08 -51.13
N ASP A 244 21.94 -27.24 -51.45
CA ASP A 244 20.97 -27.44 -52.52
C ASP A 244 21.63 -27.58 -53.89
N LYS A 245 22.67 -26.79 -54.19
CA LYS A 245 23.47 -26.93 -55.41
C LYS A 245 24.18 -28.28 -55.45
N LEU A 246 24.83 -28.68 -54.36
CA LEU A 246 25.49 -29.97 -54.25
C LEU A 246 24.49 -31.13 -54.37
N GLU A 247 23.30 -31.00 -53.79
CA GLU A 247 22.18 -31.95 -53.90
C GLU A 247 21.59 -32.02 -55.31
N ARG A 248 21.48 -30.90 -56.02
CA ARG A 248 21.05 -30.85 -57.44
C ARG A 248 22.09 -31.43 -58.40
N GLU A 249 23.37 -31.18 -58.16
CA GLU A 249 24.45 -31.81 -58.91
C GLU A 249 24.46 -33.32 -58.71
N ILE A 250 24.19 -33.73 -57.46
CA ILE A 250 23.87 -35.09 -57.07
C ILE A 250 22.67 -35.55 -57.95
N ASP A 251 21.51 -34.87 -58.00
CA ASP A 251 20.29 -35.30 -58.75
C ASP A 251 20.40 -35.54 -60.26
N SER A 252 21.44 -35.07 -60.94
CA SER A 252 21.60 -35.20 -62.41
C SER A 252 21.91 -36.62 -62.95
N SER A 253 21.94 -37.64 -62.09
CA SER A 253 22.30 -39.02 -62.47
C SER A 253 21.32 -40.03 -61.88
N THR A 254 20.40 -40.51 -62.71
CA THR A 254 19.27 -41.36 -62.30
C THR A 254 19.56 -42.86 -62.39
N GLY A 255 19.18 -43.60 -61.33
CA GLY A 255 19.02 -45.07 -61.29
C GLY A 255 18.21 -45.53 -60.07
N LYS A 256 17.31 -46.51 -60.25
CA LYS A 256 16.38 -47.18 -59.30
C LYS A 256 17.13 -48.09 -58.29
N ASP A 257 16.65 -48.59 -57.15
CA ASP A 257 15.34 -48.84 -56.48
C ASP A 257 15.53 -48.69 -54.94
N SER A 258 14.47 -48.40 -54.17
CA SER A 258 14.48 -48.18 -52.70
C SER A 258 14.52 -49.47 -51.85
N SER A 259 15.11 -49.40 -50.65
CA SER A 259 15.31 -50.54 -49.73
C SER A 259 14.36 -50.54 -48.50
N GLU A 260 14.12 -51.70 -47.88
CA GLU A 260 13.19 -51.88 -46.72
C GLU A 260 13.53 -51.02 -45.47
N SER A 261 14.78 -50.60 -45.30
CA SER A 261 15.21 -49.78 -44.14
C SER A 261 14.70 -48.34 -44.20
N GLU A 262 14.55 -47.78 -45.42
CA GLU A 262 14.08 -46.41 -45.69
C GLU A 262 12.59 -46.26 -45.33
N GLN A 263 11.78 -47.28 -45.59
CA GLN A 263 10.36 -47.29 -45.20
C GLN A 263 10.17 -47.19 -43.69
N SER A 264 11.07 -47.76 -42.88
CA SER A 264 10.98 -47.68 -41.41
C SER A 264 11.29 -46.28 -40.87
N ILE A 265 12.19 -45.53 -41.53
CA ILE A 265 12.57 -44.17 -41.14
C ILE A 265 11.45 -43.19 -41.52
N LEU A 266 10.87 -43.35 -42.71
CA LEU A 266 9.70 -42.58 -43.15
C LEU A 266 8.47 -42.82 -42.26
N GLN A 267 8.25 -44.07 -41.81
CA GLN A 267 7.19 -44.37 -40.84
C GLN A 267 7.42 -43.66 -39.49
N LYS A 268 8.66 -43.65 -38.97
CA LYS A 268 8.98 -42.93 -37.73
C LYS A 268 8.75 -41.43 -37.85
N LEU A 269 9.21 -40.78 -38.93
CA LEU A 269 8.95 -39.36 -39.15
C LEU A 269 7.45 -39.05 -39.28
N THR A 270 6.68 -39.93 -39.92
CA THR A 270 5.23 -39.77 -40.04
C THR A 270 4.56 -39.76 -38.67
N ILE A 271 4.98 -40.65 -37.76
CA ILE A 271 4.48 -40.71 -36.39
C ILE A 271 4.87 -39.43 -35.63
N GLU A 272 6.13 -38.98 -35.73
CA GLU A 272 6.59 -37.75 -35.08
C GLU A 272 5.84 -36.49 -35.56
N VAL A 273 5.53 -36.38 -36.86
CA VAL A 273 4.71 -35.28 -37.40
C VAL A 273 3.28 -35.35 -36.85
N GLN A 274 2.68 -36.53 -36.79
CA GLN A 274 1.34 -36.71 -36.22
C GLN A 274 1.29 -36.37 -34.72
N GLU A 275 2.32 -36.75 -33.95
CA GLU A 275 2.44 -36.43 -32.53
C GLU A 275 2.56 -34.92 -32.31
N ASN A 276 3.39 -34.23 -33.09
CA ASN A 276 3.53 -32.76 -32.98
C ASN A 276 2.24 -32.03 -33.37
N ARG A 277 1.51 -32.47 -34.40
CA ARG A 277 0.18 -31.92 -34.74
C ARG A 277 -0.84 -32.11 -33.61
N LYS A 278 -0.82 -33.27 -32.96
CA LYS A 278 -1.69 -33.54 -31.81
C LYS A 278 -1.35 -32.62 -30.64
N LEU A 279 -0.06 -32.41 -30.37
CA LEU A 279 0.41 -31.50 -29.32
C LEU A 279 0.02 -30.05 -29.62
N GLN A 280 0.14 -29.61 -30.88
CA GLN A 280 -0.29 -28.27 -31.31
C GLN A 280 -1.78 -28.05 -31.03
N ALA A 281 -2.62 -29.02 -31.39
CA ALA A 281 -4.06 -28.95 -31.12
C ALA A 281 -4.37 -28.89 -29.61
N GLN A 282 -3.66 -29.67 -28.79
CA GLN A 282 -3.83 -29.65 -27.33
C GLN A 282 -3.46 -28.31 -26.70
N VAL A 283 -2.32 -27.74 -27.09
CA VAL A 283 -1.88 -26.43 -26.56
C VAL A 283 -2.83 -25.32 -27.03
N SER A 284 -3.31 -25.38 -28.27
CA SER A 284 -4.30 -24.43 -28.80
C SER A 284 -5.64 -24.48 -28.02
N ASP A 285 -6.09 -25.68 -27.65
CA ASP A 285 -7.30 -25.86 -26.84
C ASP A 285 -7.14 -25.32 -25.41
N GLN A 286 -5.96 -25.50 -24.80
CA GLN A 286 -5.62 -24.93 -23.49
C GLN A 286 -5.61 -23.39 -23.52
N ILE A 287 -5.07 -22.79 -24.58
CA ILE A 287 -5.11 -21.32 -24.78
C ILE A 287 -6.56 -20.85 -24.85
N SER A 288 -7.38 -21.52 -25.66
CA SER A 288 -8.79 -21.15 -25.86
C SER A 288 -9.59 -21.23 -24.56
N THR A 289 -9.43 -22.34 -23.81
CA THR A 289 -10.09 -22.56 -22.52
C THR A 289 -9.68 -21.51 -21.48
N THR A 290 -8.37 -21.29 -21.33
CA THR A 290 -7.84 -20.31 -20.36
C THR A 290 -8.29 -18.89 -20.70
N SER A 291 -8.33 -18.54 -21.99
CA SER A 291 -8.82 -17.25 -22.47
C SER A 291 -10.32 -17.05 -22.17
N PHE A 292 -11.14 -18.09 -22.35
CA PHE A 292 -12.55 -18.05 -22.01
C PHE A 292 -12.77 -17.83 -20.51
N GLU A 293 -12.05 -18.57 -19.66
CA GLU A 293 -12.17 -18.43 -18.20
C GLU A 293 -11.75 -17.03 -17.69
N ILE A 294 -10.75 -16.41 -18.32
CA ILE A 294 -10.33 -15.03 -17.99
C ILE A 294 -11.48 -14.05 -18.30
N ASN A 295 -12.10 -14.17 -19.48
CA ASN A 295 -13.22 -13.32 -19.86
C ASN A 295 -14.43 -13.48 -18.92
N ASP A 296 -14.78 -14.71 -18.56
CA ASP A 296 -15.89 -14.97 -17.62
C ASP A 296 -15.60 -14.37 -16.24
N SER A 297 -14.37 -14.51 -15.73
CA SER A 297 -13.95 -13.91 -14.46
C SER A 297 -14.04 -12.38 -14.49
N GLN A 298 -13.74 -11.76 -15.64
CA GLN A 298 -13.86 -10.30 -15.81
C GLN A 298 -15.31 -9.85 -15.77
N LEU A 299 -16.22 -10.55 -16.46
CA LEU A 299 -17.66 -10.28 -16.40
C LEU A 299 -18.22 -10.42 -14.99
N PHE A 300 -17.78 -11.45 -14.25
CA PHE A 300 -18.14 -11.64 -12.86
C PHE A 300 -17.71 -10.46 -11.98
N ILE A 301 -16.46 -10.00 -12.12
CA ILE A 301 -15.96 -8.82 -11.39
C ILE A 301 -16.79 -7.57 -11.71
N THR A 302 -17.12 -7.33 -12.98
CA THR A 302 -17.99 -6.20 -13.38
C THR A 302 -19.35 -6.27 -12.67
N SER A 303 -19.94 -7.47 -12.56
CA SER A 303 -21.21 -7.65 -11.85
C SER A 303 -21.11 -7.34 -10.34
N LEU A 304 -20.00 -7.74 -9.69
CA LEU A 304 -19.76 -7.45 -8.28
C LEU A 304 -19.52 -5.95 -8.03
N GLN A 305 -18.82 -5.28 -8.93
CA GLN A 305 -18.58 -3.84 -8.88
C GLN A 305 -19.90 -3.05 -8.96
N ALA A 306 -20.77 -3.40 -9.91
CA ALA A 306 -22.10 -2.80 -10.03
C ALA A 306 -22.93 -3.00 -8.74
N ARG A 307 -22.79 -4.16 -8.07
CA ARG A 307 -23.49 -4.45 -6.81
C ARG A 307 -22.98 -3.59 -5.65
N ILE A 308 -21.67 -3.30 -5.58
CA ILE A 308 -21.12 -2.36 -4.60
C ILE A 308 -21.65 -0.94 -4.83
N GLU A 309 -21.74 -0.52 -6.09
CA GLU A 309 -22.25 0.80 -6.45
C GLU A 309 -23.71 0.96 -6.05
N ALA A 310 -24.56 -0.03 -6.37
CA ALA A 310 -25.95 -0.07 -5.93
C ALA A 310 -26.11 -0.03 -4.39
N LEU A 311 -25.22 -0.69 -3.63
CA LEU A 311 -25.25 -0.65 -2.15
C LEU A 311 -24.88 0.74 -1.61
N LYS A 312 -23.95 1.46 -2.26
CA LYS A 312 -23.62 2.85 -1.89
C LYS A 312 -24.77 3.80 -2.21
N GLU A 313 -25.41 3.63 -3.37
CA GLU A 313 -26.60 4.38 -3.76
C GLU A 313 -27.77 4.12 -2.82
N THR A 314 -27.93 2.89 -2.32
CA THR A 314 -28.93 2.56 -1.29
C THR A 314 -28.74 3.38 -0.02
N LYS A 315 -27.48 3.56 0.43
CA LYS A 315 -27.18 4.41 1.59
C LYS A 315 -27.54 5.88 1.32
N GLN A 316 -27.20 6.39 0.14
CA GLN A 316 -27.57 7.76 -0.27
C GLN A 316 -29.08 7.93 -0.37
N THR A 317 -29.78 6.92 -0.86
CA THR A 317 -31.25 6.90 -1.00
C THR A 317 -31.93 6.84 0.37
N ILE A 318 -31.44 6.02 1.31
CA ILE A 318 -31.94 5.99 2.69
C ILE A 318 -31.78 7.36 3.35
N ASN A 319 -30.62 8.01 3.18
CA ASN A 319 -30.36 9.35 3.70
C ASN A 319 -31.18 10.45 3.00
N ALA A 320 -31.57 10.26 1.74
CA ALA A 320 -32.41 11.22 1.01
C ALA A 320 -33.91 11.03 1.30
N LEU A 321 -34.32 9.81 1.68
CA LEU A 321 -35.70 9.47 2.02
C LEU A 321 -36.02 9.66 3.51
N SER A 322 -35.03 9.84 4.39
CA SER A 322 -35.25 10.14 5.82
C SER A 322 -35.98 11.47 6.04
N ASP A 323 -35.88 12.41 5.09
CA ASP A 323 -36.59 13.69 5.08
C ASP A 323 -38.04 13.60 4.55
N ILE A 324 -38.49 12.44 4.05
CA ILE A 324 -39.85 12.29 3.54
C ILE A 324 -40.78 11.82 4.67
N ALA A 325 -41.60 12.72 5.16
CA ALA A 325 -42.68 12.39 6.09
C ALA A 325 -43.73 11.50 5.39
N PHE A 326 -43.75 10.21 5.73
CA PHE A 326 -44.76 9.28 5.23
C PHE A 326 -46.08 9.47 5.99
N ASN A 327 -47.13 9.91 5.30
CA ASN A 327 -48.50 9.96 5.86
C ASN A 327 -49.18 8.57 5.84
N HIS A 328 -48.74 7.67 4.97
CA HIS A 328 -49.30 6.33 4.78
C HIS A 328 -48.18 5.31 4.66
N CYS A 329 -48.42 4.10 5.16
CA CYS A 329 -47.47 2.99 5.12
C CYS A 329 -47.18 2.59 3.66
N PRO A 330 -45.92 2.62 3.19
CA PRO A 330 -45.58 2.26 1.80
C PRO A 330 -45.92 0.82 1.44
N ALA A 331 -45.99 -0.08 2.42
CA ALA A 331 -46.24 -1.51 2.20
C ALA A 331 -47.74 -1.87 2.14
N CYS A 332 -48.56 -1.26 2.99
CA CYS A 332 -49.98 -1.66 3.13
C CYS A 332 -50.98 -0.51 2.94
N GLN A 333 -50.50 0.70 2.66
CA GLN A 333 -51.27 1.94 2.43
C GLN A 333 -52.19 2.38 3.58
N LYS A 334 -52.05 1.81 4.78
CA LYS A 334 -52.76 2.32 5.96
C LYS A 334 -52.15 3.64 6.42
N GLU A 335 -53.01 4.55 6.86
CA GLU A 335 -52.63 5.83 7.44
C GLU A 335 -51.74 5.59 8.68
N LEU A 336 -50.58 6.24 8.72
CA LEU A 336 -49.62 6.07 9.80
C LEU A 336 -50.04 6.91 11.00
N ILE A 337 -49.90 6.34 12.20
CA ILE A 337 -50.13 7.08 13.45
C ILE A 337 -48.96 8.06 13.59
N LYS A 338 -49.26 9.36 13.71
CA LYS A 338 -48.22 10.37 13.95
C LYS A 338 -47.56 10.09 15.29
N HIS A 339 -46.26 9.82 15.27
CA HIS A 339 -45.41 9.73 16.44
C HIS A 339 -44.70 11.08 16.64
N ASP A 340 -44.70 11.61 17.87
CA ASP A 340 -44.09 12.92 18.20
C ASP A 340 -42.55 12.88 18.15
N LEU A 341 -41.96 11.69 18.32
CA LEU A 341 -40.52 11.39 18.28
C LEU A 341 -40.31 10.02 17.62
N GLY A 342 -39.20 9.82 16.90
CA GLY A 342 -38.84 8.54 16.26
C GLY A 342 -39.33 8.36 14.81
N CYS A 343 -39.10 7.17 14.25
CA CYS A 343 -39.47 6.84 12.86
C CYS A 343 -40.99 6.91 12.63
N SER A 344 -41.42 7.64 11.61
CA SER A 344 -42.84 7.84 11.24
C SER A 344 -43.58 6.56 10.84
N VAL A 345 -42.86 5.48 10.52
CA VAL A 345 -43.43 4.19 10.08
C VAL A 345 -43.49 3.16 11.20
N CYS A 346 -42.43 3.02 12.02
CA CYS A 346 -42.33 1.96 13.03
C CYS A 346 -42.34 2.46 14.49
N GLY A 347 -42.32 3.78 14.71
CA GLY A 347 -42.35 4.38 16.06
C GLY A 347 -41.10 4.10 16.89
N ASN A 348 -40.01 3.59 16.28
CA ASN A 348 -38.75 3.37 16.99
C ASN A 348 -38.05 4.71 17.22
N ASN A 349 -37.74 4.99 18.48
CA ASN A 349 -37.14 6.26 18.93
C ASN A 349 -35.62 6.33 18.74
N GLU A 350 -35.00 5.25 18.24
CA GLU A 350 -33.61 5.29 17.79
C GLU A 350 -33.56 6.04 16.45
N THR A 351 -33.29 7.33 16.54
CA THR A 351 -32.89 8.14 15.39
C THR A 351 -31.64 7.51 14.81
N VAL A 352 -31.79 6.83 13.67
CA VAL A 352 -30.69 6.25 12.88
C VAL A 352 -29.65 7.32 12.49
N GLU A 353 -29.99 8.61 12.61
CA GLU A 353 -29.06 9.72 12.40
C GLU A 353 -27.97 9.85 13.48
N ASP A 354 -28.14 9.30 14.69
CA ASP A 354 -27.18 9.46 15.79
C ASP A 354 -26.33 8.20 16.09
N SER A 355 -26.73 7.04 15.59
CA SER A 355 -25.88 5.84 15.63
C SER A 355 -25.08 5.78 14.33
N GLY A 356 -23.78 6.05 14.35
CA GLY A 356 -22.85 5.92 13.21
C GLY A 356 -22.67 4.47 12.68
N PHE A 357 -23.74 3.67 12.68
CA PHE A 357 -23.85 2.29 12.29
C PHE A 357 -24.18 2.18 10.79
N ASP A 358 -23.28 1.61 9.99
CA ASP A 358 -23.53 1.35 8.57
C ASP A 358 -23.96 -0.13 8.37
N PRO A 359 -25.26 -0.43 8.19
CA PRO A 359 -25.75 -1.81 8.07
C PRO A 359 -25.24 -2.52 6.80
N THR A 360 -24.78 -1.76 5.79
CA THR A 360 -24.29 -2.32 4.53
C THR A 360 -22.81 -2.69 4.59
N PHE A 361 -22.09 -2.28 5.65
CA PHE A 361 -20.64 -2.41 5.74
C PHE A 361 -20.16 -3.85 5.53
N LYS A 362 -20.75 -4.81 6.24
CA LYS A 362 -20.34 -6.23 6.16
C LYS A 362 -20.52 -6.82 4.76
N VAL A 363 -21.68 -6.58 4.15
CA VAL A 363 -21.99 -7.07 2.79
C VAL A 363 -21.07 -6.42 1.76
N ARG A 364 -20.85 -5.10 1.87
CA ARG A 364 -19.91 -4.37 1.01
C ARG A 364 -18.50 -4.97 1.11
N LYS A 365 -18.04 -5.25 2.33
CA LYS A 365 -16.72 -5.83 2.58
C LYS A 365 -16.58 -7.25 2.02
N GLU A 366 -17.61 -8.07 2.13
CA GLU A 366 -17.63 -9.41 1.56
C GLU A 366 -17.49 -9.39 0.04
N ILE A 367 -18.22 -8.49 -0.64
CA ILE A 367 -18.11 -8.33 -2.10
C ILE A 367 -16.73 -7.78 -2.50
N GLU A 368 -16.18 -6.83 -1.74
CA GLU A 368 -14.82 -6.32 -1.98
C GLU A 368 -13.76 -7.42 -1.87
N PHE A 369 -13.89 -8.34 -0.90
CA PHE A 369 -13.01 -9.51 -0.80
C PHE A 369 -13.12 -10.42 -2.02
N GLN A 370 -14.33 -10.71 -2.49
CA GLN A 370 -14.54 -11.55 -3.68
C GLN A 370 -13.92 -10.94 -4.95
N ILE A 371 -14.00 -9.61 -5.10
CA ILE A 371 -13.36 -8.91 -6.23
C ILE A 371 -11.84 -9.07 -6.15
N ALA A 372 -11.24 -8.84 -4.98
CA ALA A 372 -9.80 -8.94 -4.80
C ALA A 372 -9.26 -10.36 -5.09
N GLU A 373 -9.97 -11.39 -4.63
CA GLU A 373 -9.64 -12.78 -4.89
C GLU A 373 -9.73 -13.12 -6.39
N SER A 374 -10.80 -12.67 -7.05
CA SER A 374 -11.02 -12.90 -8.48
C SER A 374 -9.95 -12.23 -9.36
N LEU A 375 -9.52 -11.01 -9.00
CA LEU A 375 -8.43 -10.31 -9.70
C LEU A 375 -7.11 -11.07 -9.62
N LYS A 376 -6.79 -11.64 -8.44
CA LYS A 376 -5.58 -12.44 -8.25
C LYS A 376 -5.62 -13.74 -9.07
N LEU A 377 -6.78 -14.38 -9.15
CA LEU A 377 -7.01 -15.55 -10.02
C LEU A 377 -6.77 -15.22 -11.50
N ILE A 378 -7.22 -14.05 -11.97
CA ILE A 378 -6.98 -13.60 -13.36
C ILE A 378 -5.47 -13.45 -13.62
N GLU A 379 -4.71 -12.88 -12.70
CA GLU A 379 -3.26 -12.71 -12.85
C GLU A 379 -2.54 -14.05 -13.04
N TYR A 380 -2.89 -15.08 -12.25
CA TYR A 380 -2.36 -16.43 -12.43
C TYR A 380 -2.72 -17.02 -13.80
N LYS A 381 -3.98 -16.89 -14.22
CA LYS A 381 -4.44 -17.41 -15.53
C LYS A 381 -3.75 -16.70 -16.70
N GLN A 382 -3.47 -15.41 -16.58
CA GLN A 382 -2.72 -14.65 -17.60
C GLN A 382 -1.26 -15.13 -17.73
N SER A 383 -0.61 -15.49 -16.63
CA SER A 383 0.72 -16.12 -16.67
C SER A 383 0.70 -17.45 -17.42
N TYR A 384 -0.25 -18.34 -17.12
CA TYR A 384 -0.40 -19.61 -17.82
C TYR A 384 -0.70 -19.44 -19.31
N LEU A 385 -1.52 -18.44 -19.66
CA LEU A 385 -1.82 -18.13 -21.06
C LEU A 385 -0.55 -17.78 -21.85
N GLN A 386 0.36 -17.00 -21.27
CA GLN A 386 1.65 -16.67 -21.89
C GLN A 386 2.56 -17.89 -22.04
N GLU A 387 2.60 -18.77 -21.03
CA GLU A 387 3.34 -20.03 -21.08
C GLU A 387 2.83 -20.92 -22.22
N TYR A 388 1.51 -21.09 -22.35
CA TYR A 388 0.91 -21.89 -23.43
C TYR A 388 1.14 -21.27 -24.81
N GLN A 389 1.08 -19.95 -24.96
CA GLN A 389 1.41 -19.27 -26.22
C GLN A 389 2.86 -19.50 -26.64
N THR A 390 3.79 -19.46 -25.68
CA THR A 390 5.20 -19.76 -25.93
C THR A 390 5.39 -21.23 -26.33
N ALA A 391 4.71 -22.15 -25.65
CA ALA A 391 4.74 -23.58 -25.99
C ALA A 391 4.19 -23.85 -27.40
N LEU A 392 3.12 -23.15 -27.81
CA LEU A 392 2.54 -23.28 -29.15
C LEU A 392 3.58 -22.92 -30.24
N SER A 393 4.25 -21.77 -30.10
CA SER A 393 5.29 -21.33 -31.04
C SER A 393 6.46 -22.31 -31.16
N GLN A 394 6.83 -22.98 -30.06
CA GLN A 394 7.87 -24.02 -30.07
C GLN A 394 7.43 -25.29 -30.80
N VAL A 395 6.17 -25.70 -30.62
CA VAL A 395 5.60 -26.87 -31.30
C VAL A 395 5.47 -26.60 -32.80
N GLU A 396 5.08 -25.39 -33.19
CA GLU A 396 5.00 -24.96 -34.60
C GLU A 396 6.36 -25.01 -35.30
N THR A 397 7.40 -24.43 -34.70
CA THR A 397 8.77 -24.48 -35.25
C THR A 397 9.26 -25.92 -35.44
N LYS A 398 9.02 -26.80 -34.45
CA LYS A 398 9.40 -28.21 -34.53
C LYS A 398 8.61 -28.97 -35.59
N LEU A 399 7.33 -28.65 -35.74
CA LEU A 399 6.48 -29.26 -36.74
C LEU A 399 6.99 -28.91 -38.15
N ASP A 400 7.30 -27.64 -38.41
CA ASP A 400 7.86 -27.16 -39.68
C ASP A 400 9.19 -27.86 -40.03
N GLU A 401 10.09 -28.02 -39.05
CA GLU A 401 11.35 -28.75 -39.24
C GLU A 401 11.12 -30.23 -39.61
N LYS A 402 10.18 -30.89 -38.93
CA LYS A 402 9.88 -32.31 -39.15
C LYS A 402 9.16 -32.54 -40.48
N GLU A 403 8.26 -31.63 -40.87
CA GLU A 403 7.60 -31.67 -42.17
C GLU A 403 8.59 -31.47 -43.33
N ARG A 404 9.56 -30.55 -43.20
CA ARG A 404 10.66 -30.39 -44.17
C ARG A 404 11.54 -31.63 -44.27
N ASN A 405 11.93 -32.21 -43.14
CA ASN A 405 12.75 -33.44 -43.13
C ASN A 405 12.03 -34.63 -43.77
N PHE A 406 10.72 -34.74 -43.57
CA PHE A 406 9.88 -35.76 -44.20
C PHE A 406 9.87 -35.61 -45.73
N GLU A 407 9.76 -34.38 -46.23
CA GLU A 407 9.75 -34.09 -47.66
C GLU A 407 11.08 -34.48 -48.35
N VAL A 408 12.21 -34.20 -47.71
CA VAL A 408 13.56 -34.55 -48.21
C VAL A 408 13.79 -36.06 -48.25
N LEU A 409 13.45 -36.78 -47.16
CA LEU A 409 13.69 -38.21 -47.02
C LEU A 409 12.74 -39.10 -47.84
N SER A 410 11.65 -38.55 -48.39
CA SER A 410 10.72 -39.30 -49.26
C SER A 410 11.27 -39.59 -50.66
N LYS A 411 12.47 -39.08 -50.99
CA LYS A 411 13.12 -39.21 -52.30
C LYS A 411 14.06 -40.45 -52.35
N PRO A 412 14.13 -41.21 -53.46
CA PRO A 412 14.91 -42.47 -53.55
C PRO A 412 16.45 -42.29 -53.63
N GLN A 413 17.24 -43.23 -53.06
CA GLN A 413 18.73 -43.23 -53.01
C GLN A 413 19.47 -44.21 -53.97
N ARG A 414 20.82 -44.09 -54.03
CA ARG A 414 21.76 -44.42 -55.14
C ARG A 414 22.86 -45.43 -54.78
N GLU A 415 23.61 -45.92 -55.79
CA GLU A 415 24.92 -46.59 -55.61
C GLU A 415 26.04 -45.61 -55.20
N ILE A 416 26.89 -46.03 -54.26
CA ILE A 416 27.92 -45.18 -53.63
C ILE A 416 29.23 -45.17 -54.43
N THR A 417 29.50 -44.09 -55.15
CA THR A 417 30.81 -43.79 -55.78
C THR A 417 31.71 -42.95 -54.86
N LEU A 418 33.03 -42.92 -55.12
CA LEU A 418 34.00 -42.15 -54.32
C LEU A 418 33.72 -40.62 -54.38
N GLU A 419 33.31 -40.11 -55.54
CA GLU A 419 32.86 -38.73 -55.73
C GLU A 419 31.61 -38.41 -54.90
N LEU A 420 30.65 -39.35 -54.82
CA LEU A 420 29.46 -39.22 -53.98
C LEU A 420 29.85 -39.09 -52.50
N ARG A 421 30.84 -39.87 -52.03
CA ARG A 421 31.37 -39.77 -50.66
C ARG A 421 32.02 -38.42 -50.36
N MET A 422 32.74 -37.84 -51.32
CA MET A 422 33.35 -36.52 -51.16
C MET A 422 32.29 -35.42 -51.05
N LYS A 423 31.27 -35.45 -51.92
CA LYS A 423 30.15 -34.49 -51.85
C LYS A 423 29.31 -34.65 -50.58
N LEU A 424 29.05 -35.89 -50.14
CA LEU A 424 28.33 -36.14 -48.88
C LEU A 424 29.09 -35.66 -47.64
N ASN A 425 30.43 -35.77 -47.62
CA ASN A 425 31.25 -35.20 -46.55
C ASN A 425 31.22 -33.66 -46.55
N GLU A 426 31.20 -33.05 -47.73
CA GLU A 426 31.09 -31.59 -47.88
C GLU A 426 29.72 -31.08 -47.41
N ILE A 427 28.64 -31.78 -47.77
CA ILE A 427 27.29 -31.56 -47.24
C ILE A 427 27.28 -31.71 -45.70
N GLY A 428 27.92 -32.75 -45.17
CA GLY A 428 28.05 -32.94 -43.72
C GLY A 428 28.79 -31.79 -43.01
N SER A 429 29.86 -31.26 -43.62
CA SER A 429 30.59 -30.10 -43.11
C SER A 429 29.73 -28.83 -43.14
N LEU A 430 29.02 -28.58 -44.24
CA LEU A 430 28.10 -27.45 -44.38
C LEU A 430 26.95 -27.55 -43.38
N ASN A 431 26.35 -28.72 -43.20
CA ASN A 431 25.30 -28.95 -42.21
C ASN A 431 25.78 -28.74 -40.77
N ASN A 432 27.02 -29.15 -40.44
CA ASN A 432 27.61 -28.85 -39.14
C ASN A 432 27.84 -27.35 -38.94
N GLN A 433 28.25 -26.62 -39.99
CA GLN A 433 28.38 -25.16 -39.94
C GLN A 433 27.02 -24.47 -39.79
N VAL A 434 25.97 -24.94 -40.49
CA VAL A 434 24.59 -24.47 -40.32
C VAL A 434 24.10 -24.75 -38.90
N SER A 435 24.38 -25.93 -38.33
CA SER A 435 24.05 -26.25 -36.94
C SER A 435 24.73 -25.32 -35.93
N ALA A 436 26.02 -25.00 -36.15
CA ALA A 436 26.75 -24.04 -35.32
C ALA A 436 26.20 -22.61 -35.45
N LEU A 437 25.85 -22.17 -36.67
CA LEU A 437 25.20 -20.89 -36.91
C LEU A 437 23.82 -20.82 -36.24
N ASN A 438 23.03 -21.89 -36.28
CA ASN A 438 21.73 -21.96 -35.60
C ASN A 438 21.85 -21.86 -34.08
N LYS A 439 22.86 -22.50 -33.47
CA LYS A 439 23.14 -22.32 -32.03
C LYS A 439 23.54 -20.88 -31.70
N SER A 440 24.41 -20.29 -32.52
CA SER A 440 24.81 -18.89 -32.36
C SER A 440 23.62 -17.94 -32.53
N LYS A 441 22.71 -18.22 -33.46
CA LYS A 441 21.44 -17.51 -33.65
C LYS A 441 20.58 -17.53 -32.38
N GLU A 442 20.50 -18.66 -31.69
CA GLU A 442 19.76 -18.78 -30.42
C GLU A 442 20.34 -17.89 -29.32
N GLU A 443 21.67 -17.82 -29.21
CA GLU A 443 22.36 -16.95 -28.26
C GLU A 443 22.17 -15.46 -28.59
N PHE A 444 22.27 -15.08 -29.86
CA PHE A 444 22.01 -13.71 -30.30
C PHE A 444 20.54 -13.32 -30.14
N ALA A 445 19.59 -14.24 -30.40
CA ALA A 445 18.17 -13.99 -30.18
C ALA A 445 17.87 -13.63 -28.71
N LYS A 446 18.51 -14.33 -27.75
CA LYS A 446 18.42 -13.97 -26.32
C LYS A 446 18.98 -12.58 -26.03
N LEU A 447 20.12 -12.23 -26.64
CA LEU A 447 20.72 -10.89 -26.49
C LEU A 447 19.83 -9.78 -27.08
N TYR A 448 19.24 -10.01 -28.25
CA TYR A 448 18.29 -9.07 -28.86
C TYR A 448 17.02 -8.92 -28.03
N GLY A 449 16.50 -10.01 -27.45
CA GLY A 449 15.41 -9.95 -26.47
C GLY A 449 15.75 -9.08 -25.25
N LEU A 450 16.98 -9.19 -24.73
CA LEU A 450 17.44 -8.31 -23.64
C LEU A 450 17.53 -6.84 -24.06
N TYR A 451 17.91 -6.52 -25.30
CA TYR A 451 17.87 -5.14 -25.78
C TYR A 451 16.45 -4.58 -25.84
N GLU A 452 15.51 -5.38 -26.32
CA GLU A 452 14.10 -5.01 -26.39
C GLU A 452 13.51 -4.80 -24.99
N GLU A 453 13.80 -5.72 -24.05
CA GLU A 453 13.43 -5.54 -22.63
C GLU A 453 14.01 -4.25 -22.06
N ARG A 454 15.30 -3.97 -22.31
CA ARG A 454 15.96 -2.74 -21.85
C ARG A 454 15.29 -1.50 -22.44
N GLU A 455 14.98 -1.49 -23.72
CA GLU A 455 14.36 -0.35 -24.39
C GLU A 455 12.93 -0.11 -23.88
N ASN A 456 12.16 -1.17 -23.66
CA ASN A 456 10.84 -1.09 -23.02
C ASN A 456 10.95 -0.53 -21.58
N LEU A 457 11.85 -1.08 -20.75
CA LEU A 457 12.10 -0.58 -19.40
C LEU A 457 12.53 0.89 -19.40
N GLN A 458 13.42 1.28 -20.30
CA GLN A 458 13.88 2.66 -20.46
C GLN A 458 12.71 3.59 -20.84
N GLY A 459 11.87 3.19 -21.80
CA GLY A 459 10.69 3.96 -22.19
C GLY A 459 9.71 4.16 -21.03
N ARG A 460 9.49 3.10 -20.22
CA ARG A 460 8.65 3.17 -19.02
C ARG A 460 9.25 4.11 -17.95
N VAL A 461 10.55 4.03 -17.69
CA VAL A 461 11.25 4.93 -16.75
C VAL A 461 11.13 6.38 -17.20
N THR A 462 11.41 6.69 -18.47
CA THR A 462 11.34 8.05 -19.01
C THR A 462 9.92 8.61 -18.96
N SER A 463 8.92 7.80 -19.30
CA SER A 463 7.50 8.19 -19.20
C SER A 463 7.09 8.48 -17.76
N LEU A 464 7.45 7.59 -16.83
CA LEU A 464 7.09 7.72 -15.42
C LEU A 464 7.79 8.90 -14.74
N ASP A 465 9.06 9.16 -15.05
CA ASP A 465 9.80 10.33 -14.56
C ASP A 465 9.19 11.65 -15.07
N ALA A 466 8.84 11.72 -16.36
CA ALA A 466 8.17 12.90 -16.92
C ALA A 466 6.81 13.16 -16.25
N ASP A 467 6.05 12.09 -15.99
CA ASP A 467 4.78 12.14 -15.25
C ASP A 467 4.95 12.70 -13.83
N ILE A 468 5.97 12.24 -13.09
CA ILE A 468 6.28 12.71 -11.73
C ILE A 468 6.64 14.19 -11.75
N LYS A 469 7.55 14.60 -12.63
CA LYS A 469 7.96 16.02 -12.76
C LYS A 469 6.78 16.93 -13.07
N ARG A 470 5.85 16.49 -13.93
CA ARG A 470 4.63 17.23 -14.25
C ARG A 470 3.73 17.40 -13.01
N LEU A 471 3.56 16.34 -12.21
CA LEU A 471 2.76 16.39 -10.98
C LEU A 471 3.42 17.26 -9.90
N GLU A 472 4.73 17.20 -9.75
CA GLU A 472 5.48 18.04 -8.81
C GLU A 472 5.38 19.52 -9.19
N ALA A 473 5.59 19.87 -10.46
CA ALA A 473 5.46 21.24 -10.95
C ALA A 473 4.03 21.79 -10.75
N ARG A 474 3.01 20.94 -10.91
CA ARG A 474 1.60 21.33 -10.66
C ARG A 474 1.36 21.70 -9.20
N ASN A 475 2.01 21.01 -8.27
CA ASN A 475 1.76 21.16 -6.83
C ASN A 475 2.74 22.13 -6.15
N GLU A 476 3.77 22.62 -6.84
CA GLU A 476 4.85 23.42 -6.25
C GLU A 476 4.35 24.68 -5.51
N SER A 477 3.45 25.44 -6.13
CA SER A 477 2.90 26.67 -5.53
C SER A 477 2.07 26.37 -4.28
N ALA A 478 1.21 25.35 -4.34
CA ALA A 478 0.43 24.88 -3.20
C ALA A 478 1.33 24.38 -2.07
N ILE A 479 2.41 23.65 -2.40
CA ILE A 479 3.40 23.19 -1.42
C ILE A 479 4.03 24.37 -0.70
N ARG A 480 4.50 25.36 -1.45
CA ARG A 480 5.14 26.55 -0.88
C ARG A 480 4.19 27.31 0.04
N GLN A 481 2.93 27.49 -0.36
CA GLN A 481 1.93 28.19 0.45
C GLN A 481 1.59 27.45 1.74
N LYS A 482 1.35 26.13 1.69
CA LYS A 482 1.03 25.34 2.88
C LYS A 482 2.20 25.23 3.84
N LYS A 483 3.43 25.06 3.33
CA LYS A 483 4.64 25.09 4.16
C LYS A 483 4.80 26.45 4.84
N TYR A 484 4.59 27.54 4.11
CA TYR A 484 4.66 28.90 4.68
C TYR A 484 3.65 29.12 5.82
N LYS A 485 2.38 28.74 5.63
CA LYS A 485 1.35 28.83 6.69
C LYS A 485 1.74 28.02 7.93
N LEU A 486 2.26 26.81 7.73
CA LEU A 486 2.71 25.96 8.83
C LEU A 486 3.91 26.57 9.58
N SER A 487 4.87 27.13 8.84
CA SER A 487 6.01 27.86 9.41
C SER A 487 5.55 29.05 10.26
N GLN A 488 4.59 29.85 9.77
CA GLN A 488 4.02 30.97 10.54
C GLN A 488 3.31 30.51 11.81
N ALA A 489 2.44 29.49 11.71
CA ALA A 489 1.75 28.93 12.85
C ALA A 489 2.72 28.35 13.90
N THR A 490 3.83 27.75 13.46
CA THR A 490 4.89 27.26 14.35
C THR A 490 5.59 28.42 15.04
N LEU A 491 5.94 29.47 14.29
CA LEU A 491 6.63 30.65 14.83
C LEU A 491 5.82 31.34 15.92
N GLU A 492 4.52 31.53 15.70
CA GLU A 492 3.59 32.11 16.68
C GLU A 492 3.61 31.35 18.02
N LEU A 493 3.64 30.01 17.97
CA LEU A 493 3.66 29.16 19.16
C LEU A 493 5.02 29.15 19.86
N VAL A 494 6.11 29.28 19.11
CA VAL A 494 7.47 29.36 19.66
C VAL A 494 7.67 30.69 20.39
N HIS A 495 7.18 31.80 19.85
CA HIS A 495 7.27 33.12 20.49
C HIS A 495 6.58 33.22 21.84
N ALA A 496 5.66 32.30 22.16
CA ALA A 496 5.05 32.23 23.49
C ALA A 496 6.05 31.82 24.59
N ASP A 497 7.16 31.14 24.25
CA ASP A 497 8.22 30.74 25.20
C ASP A 497 9.20 31.88 25.50
N THR A 498 8.68 32.97 26.04
CA THR A 498 9.48 34.17 26.30
C THR A 498 10.56 33.93 27.36
N GLY A 499 11.81 34.28 27.05
CA GLY A 499 12.89 34.40 28.04
C GLY A 499 13.81 33.19 28.23
N HIS A 500 13.66 32.12 27.45
CA HIS A 500 14.53 30.93 27.53
C HIS A 500 15.63 30.89 26.44
N GLU A 501 15.29 31.25 25.21
CA GLU A 501 16.22 31.32 24.07
C GLU A 501 15.99 32.65 23.34
N GLU A 502 17.03 33.46 23.11
CA GLU A 502 16.90 34.72 22.36
C GLU A 502 16.31 34.51 20.96
N VAL A 503 16.69 33.40 20.31
CA VAL A 503 16.20 33.00 18.99
C VAL A 503 14.68 32.72 19.00
N PHE A 504 14.09 32.37 20.15
CA PHE A 504 12.64 32.17 20.25
C PHE A 504 11.90 33.50 20.41
N ASN A 505 12.57 34.57 20.80
CA ASN A 505 11.98 35.91 20.84
C ASN A 505 12.15 36.65 19.50
N ASP A 506 13.36 36.61 18.93
CA ASP A 506 13.73 37.43 17.77
C ASP A 506 13.69 36.68 16.43
N GLY A 507 13.50 35.36 16.48
CA GLY A 507 13.50 34.49 15.32
C GLY A 507 12.44 34.88 14.30
N ARG A 508 12.75 34.81 13.01
CA ARG A 508 11.84 35.28 11.95
C ARG A 508 11.32 34.18 11.03
N ASN A 509 12.14 33.16 10.79
CA ASN A 509 11.83 32.14 9.81
C ASN A 509 11.92 30.74 10.43
N ILE A 510 10.80 30.01 10.37
CA ILE A 510 10.77 28.56 10.61
C ILE A 510 11.01 27.84 9.29
N GLU A 511 12.06 27.03 9.26
CA GLU A 511 12.36 26.11 8.16
C GLU A 511 12.22 24.68 8.66
N PHE A 512 11.63 23.81 7.84
CA PHE A 512 11.49 22.39 8.18
C PHE A 512 11.56 21.52 6.95
N ASP A 513 12.04 20.31 7.16
CA ASP A 513 12.10 19.27 6.14
C ASP A 513 11.66 17.94 6.74
N PHE A 514 10.63 17.34 6.14
CA PHE A 514 10.13 16.03 6.58
C PHE A 514 11.09 14.91 6.23
N ALA A 515 11.76 14.97 5.07
CA ALA A 515 12.73 13.98 4.63
C ALA A 515 13.93 13.94 5.58
N ASP A 516 14.40 15.10 6.06
CA ASP A 516 15.50 15.22 7.03
C ASP A 516 15.03 15.16 8.50
N ASP A 517 13.72 15.18 8.75
CA ASP A 517 13.10 15.03 10.08
C ASP A 517 13.49 16.13 11.07
N ARG A 518 13.61 17.35 10.52
CA ARG A 518 14.21 18.50 11.19
C ARG A 518 13.33 19.74 11.07
N VAL A 519 13.37 20.55 12.13
CA VAL A 519 12.81 21.91 12.17
C VAL A 519 13.88 22.85 12.75
N SER A 520 13.95 24.07 12.23
CA SER A 520 14.95 25.07 12.59
C SER A 520 14.38 26.48 12.56
N ILE A 521 15.02 27.37 13.31
CA ILE A 521 14.70 28.80 13.35
C ILE A 521 15.92 29.56 12.84
N ASP A 522 15.75 30.37 11.79
CA ASP A 522 16.83 31.16 11.16
C ASP A 522 18.12 30.34 10.94
N GLN A 523 17.97 29.16 10.32
CA GLN A 523 19.03 28.16 10.03
C GLN A 523 19.64 27.45 11.26
N ARG A 524 19.34 27.89 12.48
CA ARG A 524 19.76 27.20 13.71
C ARG A 524 18.80 26.08 14.05
N ALA A 525 19.32 24.87 14.20
CA ALA A 525 18.52 23.68 14.54
C ALA A 525 19.02 22.89 15.74
N LEU A 526 20.04 23.41 16.43
CA LEU A 526 20.54 22.81 17.67
C LEU A 526 20.33 23.84 18.78
N PHE A 527 19.48 23.44 19.71
CA PHE A 527 19.11 24.17 20.91
C PHE A 527 19.32 23.28 22.13
N SER A 528 19.12 23.82 23.33
CA SER A 528 19.03 22.99 24.53
C SER A 528 17.92 21.93 24.40
N ALA A 529 18.03 20.81 25.12
CA ALA A 529 17.09 19.69 24.98
C ALA A 529 15.63 20.10 25.27
N SER A 530 15.40 20.92 26.30
CA SER A 530 14.08 21.46 26.65
C SER A 530 13.51 22.39 25.57
N SER A 531 14.36 23.24 24.97
CA SER A 531 13.96 24.10 23.86
C SER A 531 13.66 23.33 22.58
N MET A 532 14.38 22.23 22.35
CA MET A 532 14.09 21.34 21.23
C MET A 532 12.73 20.65 21.40
N VAL A 533 12.42 20.15 22.60
CA VAL A 533 11.11 19.56 22.93
C VAL A 533 10.00 20.59 22.69
N TYR A 534 10.16 21.82 23.19
CA TYR A 534 9.18 22.89 23.01
C TYR A 534 8.94 23.20 21.53
N LEU A 535 10.00 23.48 20.75
CA LEU A 535 9.91 23.80 19.32
C LEU A 535 9.12 22.74 18.53
N LYS A 536 9.30 21.46 18.86
CA LYS A 536 8.68 20.36 18.11
C LYS A 536 7.26 20.06 18.54
N ASN A 537 6.97 20.20 19.82
CA ASN A 537 5.60 20.16 20.29
C ASN A 537 4.82 21.35 19.69
N SER A 538 5.42 22.54 19.60
CA SER A 538 4.87 23.68 18.87
C SER A 538 4.66 23.38 17.37
N PHE A 539 5.62 22.74 16.70
CA PHE A 539 5.44 22.35 15.28
C PHE A 539 4.27 21.37 15.07
N ARG A 540 4.10 20.38 15.96
CA ARG A 540 2.99 19.41 15.87
C ARG A 540 1.64 20.03 16.21
N LEU A 541 1.62 20.94 17.20
CA LEU A 541 0.44 21.74 17.50
C LEU A 541 0.09 22.69 16.34
N ALA A 542 1.09 23.25 15.66
CA ALA A 542 0.91 24.04 14.45
C ALA A 542 0.37 23.22 13.28
N MET A 543 0.79 21.95 13.12
CA MET A 543 0.19 21.03 12.15
C MET A 543 -1.31 20.82 12.40
N LEU A 544 -1.69 20.60 13.67
CA LEU A 544 -3.09 20.48 14.06
C LEU A 544 -3.86 21.79 13.80
N LYS A 545 -3.32 22.95 14.20
CA LYS A 545 -3.89 24.28 13.93
C LYS A 545 -4.10 24.51 12.43
N ALA A 546 -3.08 24.24 11.62
CA ALA A 546 -3.14 24.41 10.16
C ALA A 546 -4.23 23.52 9.55
N SER A 547 -4.38 22.28 10.03
CA SER A 547 -5.43 21.37 9.57
C SER A 547 -6.85 21.79 9.97
N CYS A 548 -7.00 22.59 11.02
CA CYS A 548 -8.26 23.20 11.42
C CYS A 548 -8.56 24.48 10.64
N MET A 549 -7.53 25.18 10.14
CA MET A 549 -7.69 26.40 9.34
C MET A 549 -7.90 26.12 7.84
N ASP A 550 -7.47 24.96 7.36
CA ASP A 550 -7.53 24.58 5.95
C ASP A 550 -8.04 23.14 5.82
N SER A 551 -9.26 23.00 5.29
CA SER A 551 -9.94 21.71 5.12
C SER A 551 -9.24 20.78 4.13
N THR A 552 -8.31 21.29 3.31
CA THR A 552 -7.57 20.49 2.33
C THR A 552 -6.41 19.70 2.95
N TYR A 553 -6.10 19.90 4.24
CA TYR A 553 -5.14 19.08 4.97
C TYR A 553 -5.74 17.69 5.25
N LEU A 554 -4.91 16.65 5.08
CA LEU A 554 -5.28 15.26 5.42
C LEU A 554 -4.79 14.84 6.81
N TYR A 555 -4.38 15.80 7.64
CA TYR A 555 -4.06 15.57 9.04
C TYR A 555 -5.37 15.32 9.82
N PRO A 556 -5.56 14.17 10.50
CA PRO A 556 -6.81 13.77 11.16
C PRO A 556 -7.26 14.59 12.37
N ARG A 557 -6.63 15.76 12.62
CA ARG A 557 -6.95 16.68 13.73
C ARG A 557 -6.85 16.01 15.12
N PHE A 558 -5.96 15.02 15.22
CA PHE A 558 -5.65 14.29 16.45
C PHE A 558 -4.18 14.44 16.81
N LEU A 559 -3.88 14.76 18.06
CA LEU A 559 -2.53 14.90 18.58
C LEU A 559 -2.39 14.19 19.94
N LEU A 560 -1.37 13.34 20.08
CA LEU A 560 -1.06 12.61 21.31
C LEU A 560 0.36 12.96 21.78
N ILE A 561 0.49 13.56 22.96
CA ILE A 561 1.79 13.94 23.53
C ILE A 561 2.00 13.17 24.84
N ASP A 562 2.88 12.18 24.84
CA ASP A 562 3.29 11.53 26.09
C ASP A 562 4.35 12.38 26.80
N ASN A 563 3.96 12.91 27.94
CA ASN A 563 4.74 13.72 28.85
C ASN A 563 5.19 15.04 28.22
N ILE A 564 4.32 16.04 28.36
CA ILE A 564 4.52 17.37 27.78
C ILE A 564 5.80 18.05 28.30
N GLU A 565 6.24 17.70 29.51
CA GLU A 565 7.55 18.05 30.08
C GLU A 565 8.60 16.92 29.96
N ASP A 566 9.33 16.87 28.85
CA ASP A 566 10.45 15.95 28.68
C ASP A 566 11.82 16.66 28.80
N LYS A 567 12.88 15.87 29.00
CA LYS A 567 14.31 16.25 28.95
C LYS A 567 14.71 17.47 29.79
N GLY A 568 14.20 17.55 31.03
CA GLY A 568 14.62 18.56 31.99
C GLY A 568 13.92 19.92 31.82
N MET A 569 12.77 19.95 31.15
CA MET A 569 11.88 21.11 31.16
C MET A 569 11.43 21.46 32.59
N LYS A 570 11.50 22.75 32.95
CA LYS A 570 11.05 23.26 34.24
C LYS A 570 9.52 23.32 34.29
N GLU A 571 8.97 23.23 35.50
CA GLU A 571 7.53 23.24 35.77
C GLU A 571 6.82 24.46 35.17
N GLU A 572 7.28 25.67 35.46
CA GLU A 572 6.70 26.91 34.93
C GLU A 572 6.61 26.93 33.40
N ARG A 573 7.65 26.42 32.72
CA ARG A 573 7.71 26.33 31.27
C ARG A 573 6.77 25.25 30.71
N SER A 574 6.64 24.13 31.41
CA SER A 574 5.66 23.09 31.05
C SER A 574 4.23 23.63 31.16
N GLN A 575 3.91 24.26 32.29
CA GLN A 575 2.60 24.84 32.56
C GLN A 575 2.26 25.95 31.54
N LEU A 576 3.24 26.77 31.16
CA LEU A 576 3.10 27.73 30.06
C LEU A 576 2.64 27.05 28.76
N PHE A 577 3.32 25.97 28.36
CA PHE A 577 2.95 25.25 27.14
C PHE A 577 1.57 24.58 27.25
N GLN A 578 1.21 24.04 28.42
CA GLN A 578 -0.14 23.50 28.66
C GLN A 578 -1.21 24.58 28.47
N ARG A 579 -1.00 25.79 28.99
CA ARG A 579 -1.92 26.93 28.81
C ARG A 579 -2.02 27.35 27.35
N GLU A 580 -0.92 27.36 26.60
CA GLU A 580 -0.95 27.68 25.17
C GLU A 580 -1.66 26.61 24.33
N VAL A 581 -1.50 25.32 24.65
CA VAL A 581 -2.28 24.22 24.03
C VAL A 581 -3.77 24.42 24.26
N VAL A 582 -4.15 24.72 25.50
CA VAL A 582 -5.53 25.00 25.93
C VAL A 582 -6.11 26.21 25.19
N LYS A 583 -5.39 27.33 25.20
CA LYS A 583 -5.79 28.58 24.54
C LYS A 583 -5.94 28.40 23.03
N LEU A 584 -5.06 27.64 22.39
CA LEU A 584 -5.16 27.33 20.97
C LEU A 584 -6.39 26.46 20.69
N SER A 585 -6.59 25.40 21.47
CA SER A 585 -7.74 24.50 21.32
C SER A 585 -9.07 25.25 21.46
N ASP A 586 -9.19 26.13 22.46
CA ASP A 586 -10.40 26.92 22.69
C ASP A 586 -10.68 27.95 21.59
N ALA A 587 -9.65 28.40 20.89
CA ALA A 587 -9.77 29.33 19.76
C ALA A 587 -10.16 28.65 18.44
N LEU A 588 -10.11 27.32 18.35
CA LEU A 588 -10.44 26.58 17.14
C LEU A 588 -11.95 26.26 17.09
N GLU A 589 -12.61 26.63 16.00
CA GLU A 589 -14.04 26.35 15.76
C GLU A 589 -14.30 24.95 15.15
N ILE A 590 -13.23 24.25 14.78
CA ILE A 590 -13.26 22.93 14.13
C ILE A 590 -13.06 21.83 15.16
N ASP A 591 -13.80 20.74 15.03
CA ASP A 591 -13.63 19.56 15.86
C ASP A 591 -12.20 19.01 15.76
N HIS A 592 -11.55 18.84 16.91
CA HIS A 592 -10.20 18.30 17.04
C HIS A 592 -10.03 17.63 18.41
N GLN A 593 -8.97 16.84 18.57
CA GLN A 593 -8.64 16.22 19.85
C GLN A 593 -7.14 16.28 20.13
N ILE A 594 -6.80 16.76 21.32
CA ILE A 594 -5.43 16.77 21.85
C ILE A 594 -5.46 15.98 23.14
N ILE A 595 -4.67 14.90 23.21
CA ILE A 595 -4.46 14.12 24.42
C ILE A 595 -3.02 14.32 24.85
N PHE A 596 -2.78 14.77 26.08
CA PHE A 596 -1.42 14.81 26.62
C PHE A 596 -1.33 14.26 28.03
N THR A 597 -0.14 13.74 28.35
CA THR A 597 0.18 13.32 29.71
C THR A 597 1.10 14.32 30.40
N THR A 598 0.93 14.51 31.71
CA THR A 598 1.80 15.40 32.50
C THR A 598 1.91 14.95 33.96
N SER A 599 3.03 15.27 34.57
CA SER A 599 3.36 15.19 35.99
C SER A 599 3.48 16.55 36.68
N MET A 600 3.55 17.63 35.90
CA MET A 600 3.64 19.02 36.33
C MET A 600 2.42 19.80 35.86
N ILE A 601 1.23 19.32 36.22
CA ILE A 601 -0.02 19.94 35.77
C ILE A 601 -0.14 21.36 36.32
N ASP A 602 -0.60 22.28 35.48
CA ASP A 602 -0.98 23.62 35.91
C ASP A 602 -2.16 23.59 36.88
N GLU A 603 -2.09 24.34 37.98
CA GLU A 603 -3.11 24.33 39.04
C GLU A 603 -4.50 24.70 38.51
N ASP A 604 -4.59 25.65 37.56
CA ASP A 604 -5.85 26.08 36.97
C ASP A 604 -6.47 25.00 36.07
N LEU A 605 -5.64 24.11 35.52
CA LEU A 605 -6.09 23.00 34.66
C LEU A 605 -6.44 21.73 35.45
N ASN A 606 -5.91 21.58 36.66
CA ASN A 606 -6.01 20.35 37.47
C ASN A 606 -7.42 20.05 38.01
N SER A 607 -8.30 21.05 38.01
CA SER A 607 -9.70 20.93 38.46
C SER A 607 -10.72 21.02 37.32
N GLY A 608 -10.27 21.14 36.06
CA GLY A 608 -11.13 21.35 34.91
C GLY A 608 -11.74 20.06 34.32
N PRO A 609 -12.81 20.18 33.50
CA PRO A 609 -13.46 19.04 32.81
C PRO A 609 -12.56 18.37 31.77
N ARG A 610 -11.38 18.94 31.49
CA ARG A 610 -10.36 18.44 30.56
C ARG A 610 -9.54 17.29 31.14
N CYS A 611 -9.60 17.10 32.46
CA CYS A 611 -8.88 16.05 33.15
C CYS A 611 -9.56 14.69 32.94
N VAL A 612 -8.83 13.73 32.38
CA VAL A 612 -9.34 12.36 32.14
C VAL A 612 -8.81 11.42 33.20
N GLY A 613 -9.73 10.73 33.88
CA GLY A 613 -9.47 9.86 35.00
C GLY A 613 -8.90 10.55 36.25
N ASP A 614 -8.45 9.72 37.19
CA ASP A 614 -7.89 10.16 38.47
C ASP A 614 -6.52 10.86 38.32
N PHE A 615 -6.08 11.52 39.39
CA PHE A 615 -4.66 11.79 39.57
C PHE A 615 -3.90 10.49 39.90
N TYR A 616 -3.03 10.06 38.99
CA TYR A 616 -2.31 8.80 39.14
C TYR A 616 -1.02 8.95 39.93
N ASN A 617 -0.73 8.04 40.84
CA ASN A 617 0.50 8.05 41.64
C ASN A 617 1.00 6.63 41.94
N LYS A 618 1.97 6.46 42.85
CA LYS A 618 2.50 5.13 43.18
C LYS A 618 1.45 4.20 43.81
N GLN A 619 0.50 4.74 44.56
CA GLN A 619 -0.60 4.00 45.21
C GLN A 619 -1.79 3.83 44.26
N ASN A 620 -2.05 4.83 43.42
CA ASN A 620 -3.11 4.87 42.43
C ASN A 620 -2.54 4.77 41.02
N LYS A 621 -2.10 3.57 40.60
CA LYS A 621 -1.57 3.34 39.24
C LYS A 621 -2.67 3.46 38.18
N THR A 622 -2.28 3.73 36.93
CA THR A 622 -3.22 3.79 35.80
C THR A 622 -3.90 2.45 35.56
N LEU A 623 -3.15 1.36 35.48
CA LEU A 623 -3.69 0.01 35.32
C LEU A 623 -4.08 -0.59 36.67
N LYS A 624 -5.36 -0.94 36.84
CA LYS A 624 -5.95 -1.64 37.98
C LYS A 624 -5.85 -3.16 37.78
N ILE A 625 -4.63 -3.67 37.91
CA ILE A 625 -4.30 -5.09 37.66
C ILE A 625 -4.49 -5.96 38.90
#